data_AF-A0A2V7VWY1-F1
#
_entry.id   AF-A0A2V7VWY1-F1
#
_cell.length_a   1.000
_cell.length_b   1.000
_cell.length_c   1.000
_cell.angle_alpha   90.00
_cell.angle_beta   90.00
_cell.angle_gamma   90.00
#
_symmetry.space_group_name_H-M   'P 1'
#
loop_
_entity.id
_entity.type
_entity.pdbx_description
1 polymer ?
#
loop_
_entity_poly.entity_id
_entity_poly.type
_entity_poly.pdbx_seq_one_letter_code
_entity_poly.pdbx_strand_id
1 'polypeptide(L)'
;MTSVYVDEDRLIAHDAQTLPGWIAGIPNVVGGVTFTRNEDHITIINANRGPIESALGVDLLYYHHRFASFVTIQYKRMKKENEELAYRPDASYAEEVERMRKFRAAHGQAAITAVDHYRLNPETFFFKLCRIDYFEPDFESLAKGFYIPLDYHDVLLETGAAIGPRGGITLGYRTIARHLDNELFIRLFQQGWIGSRGTTTEALVALTKSLLEQGRSVLVAVTEKNAPPKKQSV
;
A
#
# COMPACT_ATOMS: atom_id res chain seq x y z
N MET A 1 7.93 21.10 23.48
CA MET A 1 7.68 20.58 22.12
C MET A 1 6.39 19.79 22.17
N THR A 2 5.33 20.33 21.59
CA THR A 2 4.03 19.66 21.52
C THR A 2 4.15 18.56 20.46
N SER A 3 4.22 17.29 20.86
CA SER A 3 4.20 16.20 19.87
C SER A 3 2.85 16.24 19.17
N VAL A 4 2.83 16.62 17.90
CA VAL A 4 1.65 16.46 17.06
C VAL A 4 1.42 14.96 16.95
N TYR A 5 0.33 14.45 17.52
CA TYR A 5 -0.07 13.06 17.29
C TYR A 5 -0.29 12.88 15.79
N VAL A 6 0.50 12.01 15.18
CA VAL A 6 0.40 11.73 13.74
C VAL A 6 -0.63 10.65 13.57
N ASP A 7 -1.65 10.94 12.76
CA ASP A 7 -2.63 9.95 12.37
C ASP A 7 -2.14 9.14 11.17
N GLU A 8 -2.64 7.91 11.04
CA GLU A 8 -2.29 6.97 9.97
C GLU A 8 -2.53 7.59 8.59
N ASP A 9 -3.63 8.31 8.42
CA ASP A 9 -3.95 9.08 7.21
C ASP A 9 -2.83 10.03 6.77
N ARG A 10 -2.15 10.68 7.71
CA ARG A 10 -1.07 11.62 7.40
C ARG A 10 0.17 10.88 6.90
N LEU A 11 0.47 9.71 7.46
CA LEU A 11 1.56 8.86 7.01
C LEU A 11 1.30 8.33 5.60
N ILE A 12 0.07 7.89 5.35
CA ILE A 12 -0.39 7.38 4.05
C ILE A 12 -0.31 8.51 3.00
N ALA A 13 -0.87 9.68 3.30
CA ALA A 13 -0.88 10.81 2.36
C ALA A 13 0.53 11.31 2.02
N HIS A 14 1.44 11.26 3.00
CA HIS A 14 2.86 11.56 2.81
C HIS A 14 3.54 10.53 1.91
N ASP A 15 3.47 9.25 2.27
CA ASP A 15 4.13 8.19 1.50
C ASP A 15 3.51 7.98 0.12
N ALA A 16 2.26 8.38 -0.11
CA ALA A 16 1.63 8.41 -1.43
C ALA A 16 2.31 9.41 -2.40
N GLN A 17 3.00 10.42 -1.86
CA GLN A 17 3.65 11.50 -2.60
C GLN A 17 5.17 11.43 -2.53
N THR A 18 5.73 10.45 -1.83
CA THR A 18 7.17 10.31 -1.59
C THR A 18 7.67 8.99 -2.14
N LEU A 19 8.67 9.03 -3.02
CA LEU A 19 9.43 7.87 -3.46
C LEU A 19 10.91 8.24 -3.56
N PRO A 20 11.77 7.80 -2.61
CA PRO A 20 13.15 8.23 -2.54
C PRO A 20 13.94 8.00 -3.83
N GLY A 21 14.58 9.07 -4.34
CA GLY A 21 15.39 9.05 -5.56
C GLY A 21 14.59 9.11 -6.86
N TRP A 22 13.29 9.45 -6.82
CA TRP A 22 12.44 9.62 -8.00
C TRP A 22 11.81 11.01 -8.04
N ILE A 23 11.48 11.46 -9.25
CA ILE A 23 10.81 12.73 -9.48
C ILE A 23 9.30 12.51 -9.48
N ALA A 24 8.58 13.14 -8.56
CA ALA A 24 7.13 13.06 -8.49
C ALA A 24 6.46 13.90 -9.58
N GLY A 25 5.50 13.32 -10.29
CA GLY A 25 4.60 14.04 -11.19
C GLY A 25 3.43 14.70 -10.46
N ILE A 26 2.53 15.29 -11.24
CA ILE A 26 1.28 15.87 -10.71
C ILE A 26 0.30 14.72 -10.38
N PRO A 27 -0.36 14.74 -9.20
CA PRO A 27 -1.41 13.77 -8.88
C PRO A 27 -2.51 13.74 -9.96
N ASN A 28 -2.92 12.54 -10.35
CA ASN A 28 -4.02 12.35 -11.30
C ASN A 28 -5.40 12.47 -10.62
N VAL A 29 -6.46 12.36 -11.42
CA VAL A 29 -7.86 12.52 -10.98
C VAL A 29 -8.32 11.53 -9.90
N VAL A 30 -7.62 10.41 -9.71
CA VAL A 30 -7.90 9.43 -8.65
C VAL A 30 -6.89 9.51 -7.50
N GLY A 31 -6.11 10.59 -7.42
CA GLY A 31 -5.12 10.79 -6.36
C GLY A 31 -3.85 9.94 -6.52
N GLY A 32 -3.61 9.35 -7.69
CA GLY A 32 -2.39 8.61 -7.99
C GLY A 32 -1.27 9.51 -8.50
N VAL A 33 -0.05 9.30 -8.01
CA VAL A 33 1.17 10.03 -8.42
C VAL A 33 2.05 9.10 -9.23
N THR A 34 2.45 9.54 -10.43
CA THR A 34 3.47 8.83 -11.22
C THR A 34 4.83 9.45 -10.98
N PHE A 35 5.77 8.62 -10.55
CA PHE A 35 7.16 8.92 -10.30
C PHE A 35 8.00 8.48 -11.49
N THR A 36 8.99 9.28 -11.86
CA THR A 36 9.91 8.99 -12.96
C THR A 36 11.36 8.99 -12.49
N ARG A 37 12.14 8.05 -13.04
CA ARG A 37 13.60 7.99 -12.88
C ARG A 37 14.19 7.38 -14.14
N ASN A 38 14.91 8.19 -14.92
CA ASN A 38 15.31 7.84 -16.28
C ASN A 38 14.08 7.44 -17.12
N GLU A 39 14.08 6.24 -17.71
CA GLU A 39 12.95 5.69 -18.48
C GLU A 39 11.97 4.89 -17.63
N ASP A 40 12.30 4.61 -16.36
CA ASP A 40 11.44 3.83 -15.49
C ASP A 40 10.32 4.71 -14.90
N HIS A 41 9.15 4.09 -14.71
CA HIS A 41 7.96 4.71 -14.16
C HIS A 41 7.39 3.85 -13.04
N ILE A 42 6.99 4.51 -11.95
CA ILE A 42 6.26 3.90 -10.83
C ILE A 42 5.04 4.75 -10.55
N THR A 43 3.86 4.16 -10.41
CA THR A 43 2.67 4.89 -9.96
C THR A 43 2.29 4.44 -8.56
N ILE A 44 2.14 5.38 -7.64
CA ILE A 44 1.57 5.13 -6.30
C ILE A 44 0.16 5.70 -6.29
N ILE A 45 -0.81 4.88 -5.91
CA ILE A 45 -2.21 5.24 -5.81
C ILE A 45 -2.58 5.19 -4.33
N ASN A 46 -3.15 6.29 -3.84
CA ASN A 46 -3.82 6.29 -2.55
C ASN A 46 -5.14 5.52 -2.67
N ALA A 47 -5.19 4.37 -2.02
CA ALA A 47 -6.32 3.44 -2.01
C ALA A 47 -7.23 3.62 -0.79
N ASN A 48 -6.81 4.41 0.21
CA ASN A 48 -7.56 4.73 1.41
C ASN A 48 -8.85 5.48 1.04
N ARG A 49 -10.00 5.00 1.54
CA ARG A 49 -11.37 5.51 1.26
C ARG A 49 -11.78 5.36 -0.19
N GLY A 50 -12.17 4.14 -0.55
CA GLY A 50 -12.75 3.89 -1.85
C GLY A 50 -12.96 2.40 -2.16
N PRO A 51 -13.34 2.07 -3.40
CA PRO A 51 -13.62 0.69 -3.74
C PRO A 51 -12.37 -0.21 -3.73
N ILE A 52 -11.15 0.34 -3.80
CA ILE A 52 -9.91 -0.46 -3.55
C ILE A 52 -9.86 -0.92 -2.10
N GLU A 53 -9.99 -0.01 -1.14
CA GLU A 53 -10.01 -0.34 0.29
C GLU A 53 -11.11 -1.37 0.59
N SER A 54 -12.32 -1.16 0.08
CA SER A 54 -13.44 -2.10 0.29
C SER A 54 -13.18 -3.49 -0.32
N ALA A 55 -12.44 -3.56 -1.44
CA ALA A 55 -12.15 -4.82 -2.12
C ALA A 55 -10.93 -5.56 -1.53
N LEU A 56 -9.88 -4.82 -1.18
CA LEU A 56 -8.56 -5.37 -0.83
C LEU A 56 -8.18 -5.15 0.64
N GLY A 57 -8.73 -4.13 1.29
CA GLY A 57 -8.33 -3.69 2.63
C GLY A 57 -6.90 -3.16 2.67
N VAL A 58 -6.50 -2.33 1.69
CA VAL A 58 -5.15 -1.76 1.57
C VAL A 58 -5.22 -0.23 1.48
N ASP A 59 -4.19 0.45 1.97
CA ASP A 59 -4.09 1.92 1.98
C ASP A 59 -3.38 2.48 0.75
N LEU A 60 -2.31 1.82 0.29
CA LEU A 60 -1.55 2.23 -0.89
C LEU A 60 -1.38 1.09 -1.88
N LEU A 61 -1.35 1.45 -3.16
CA LEU A 61 -1.07 0.53 -4.26
C LEU A 61 0.04 1.11 -5.13
N TYR A 62 1.15 0.37 -5.21
CA TYR A 62 2.34 0.72 -5.97
C TYR A 62 2.34 -0.12 -7.24
N TYR A 63 2.51 0.52 -8.39
CA TYR A 63 2.60 -0.14 -9.68
C TYR A 63 3.94 0.16 -10.34
N HIS A 64 4.73 -0.89 -10.58
CA HIS A 64 5.97 -0.81 -11.33
C HIS A 64 5.69 -1.08 -12.81
N HIS A 65 5.80 -0.04 -13.65
CA HIS A 65 5.38 -0.13 -15.06
C HIS A 65 6.25 -1.09 -15.87
N ARG A 66 7.58 -1.01 -15.71
CA ARG A 66 8.53 -1.86 -16.45
C ARG A 66 8.32 -3.36 -16.21
N PHE A 67 8.02 -3.75 -14.98
CA PHE A 67 7.88 -5.17 -14.59
C PHE A 67 6.43 -5.63 -14.53
N ALA A 68 5.46 -4.76 -14.85
CA ALA A 68 4.02 -4.99 -14.65
C ALA A 68 3.73 -5.64 -13.28
N SER A 69 4.25 -5.02 -12.22
CA SER A 69 4.22 -5.58 -10.87
C SER A 69 3.48 -4.65 -9.93
N PHE A 70 2.57 -5.19 -9.13
CA PHE A 70 1.95 -4.46 -8.04
C PHE A 70 2.54 -4.86 -6.69
N VAL A 71 2.68 -3.87 -5.82
CA VAL A 71 2.82 -4.07 -4.38
C VAL A 71 1.73 -3.23 -3.71
N THR A 72 0.99 -3.83 -2.81
CA THR A 72 -0.04 -3.15 -2.02
C THR A 72 0.37 -3.12 -0.56
N ILE A 73 0.04 -2.03 0.12
CA ILE A 73 0.51 -1.78 1.47
C ILE A 73 -0.68 -1.40 2.33
N GLN A 74 -0.87 -2.13 3.42
CA GLN A 74 -1.73 -1.74 4.52
C GLN A 74 -0.87 -1.18 5.66
N TYR A 75 -1.13 0.05 6.04
CA TYR A 75 -0.45 0.73 7.14
C TYR A 75 -1.07 0.26 8.45
N LYS A 76 -0.23 0.14 9.48
CA LYS A 76 -0.66 -0.05 10.86
C LYS A 76 0.21 0.75 11.79
N ARG A 77 -0.42 1.66 12.54
CA ARG A 77 0.27 2.49 13.51
C ARG A 77 0.60 1.70 14.79
N MET A 78 1.89 1.57 15.08
CA MET A 78 2.35 1.08 16.37
C MET A 78 2.18 2.16 17.44
N LYS A 79 1.74 1.75 18.63
CA LYS A 79 1.64 2.59 19.82
C LYS A 79 2.78 2.24 20.77
N LYS A 80 3.24 3.24 21.53
CA LYS A 80 4.18 3.01 22.64
C LYS A 80 3.43 2.33 23.78
N GLU A 81 3.80 1.11 24.10
CA GLU A 81 3.33 0.33 25.25
C GLU A 81 4.54 0.06 26.15
N ASN A 82 4.58 0.69 27.33
CA ASN A 82 5.77 0.74 28.18
C ASN A 82 6.96 1.34 27.40
N GLU A 83 8.01 0.55 27.11
CA GLU A 83 9.19 0.95 26.32
C GLU A 83 9.24 0.31 24.93
N GLU A 84 8.16 -0.33 24.48
CA GLU A 84 8.12 -1.00 23.18
C GLU A 84 7.07 -0.38 22.25
N LEU A 85 7.37 -0.36 20.96
CA LEU A 85 6.40 -0.03 19.92
C LEU A 85 5.72 -1.31 19.43
N ALA A 86 4.40 -1.33 19.52
CA ALA A 86 3.59 -2.46 19.11
C ALA A 86 2.25 -2.05 18.53
N TYR A 87 1.76 -2.85 17.59
CA TYR A 87 0.40 -2.83 17.09
C TYR A 87 -0.35 -4.05 17.64
N ARG A 88 -1.60 -3.83 18.08
CA ARG A 88 -2.51 -4.88 18.53
C ARG A 88 -3.64 -5.00 17.53
N PRO A 89 -3.74 -6.14 16.81
CA PRO A 89 -4.87 -6.43 15.93
C PRO A 89 -6.22 -6.29 16.62
N ASP A 90 -7.20 -5.76 15.90
CA ASP A 90 -8.60 -5.63 16.29
C ASP A 90 -9.53 -6.33 15.26
N ALA A 91 -10.83 -6.10 15.36
CA ALA A 91 -11.81 -6.71 14.45
C ALA A 91 -11.65 -6.20 13.01
N SER A 92 -11.41 -4.90 12.81
CA SER A 92 -11.17 -4.32 11.48
C SER A 92 -9.95 -4.93 10.81
N TYR A 93 -8.87 -5.16 11.57
CA TYR A 93 -7.69 -5.85 11.07
C TYR A 93 -8.00 -7.24 10.51
N ALA A 94 -8.82 -8.02 11.22
CA ALA A 94 -9.18 -9.36 10.80
C ALA A 94 -9.95 -9.34 9.47
N GLU A 95 -10.85 -8.37 9.28
CA GLU A 95 -11.60 -8.20 8.04
C GLU A 95 -10.71 -7.80 6.86
N GLU A 96 -9.76 -6.89 7.06
CA GLU A 96 -8.79 -6.49 6.04
C GLU A 96 -7.92 -7.67 5.60
N VAL A 97 -7.34 -8.40 6.55
CA VAL A 97 -6.52 -9.59 6.28
C VAL A 97 -7.33 -10.64 5.52
N GLU A 98 -8.59 -10.84 5.90
CA GLU A 98 -9.47 -11.78 5.21
C GLU A 98 -9.75 -11.37 3.76
N ARG A 99 -9.94 -10.07 3.48
CA ARG A 99 -10.07 -9.56 2.11
C ARG A 99 -8.81 -9.84 1.28
N MET A 100 -7.62 -9.57 1.83
CA MET A 100 -6.36 -9.85 1.16
C MET A 100 -6.19 -11.35 0.86
N ARG A 101 -6.47 -12.22 1.85
CA ARG A 101 -6.37 -13.67 1.71
C ARG A 101 -7.36 -14.21 0.67
N LYS A 102 -8.60 -13.71 0.66
CA LYS A 102 -9.60 -14.06 -0.36
C LYS A 102 -9.13 -13.65 -1.75
N PHE A 103 -8.61 -12.44 -1.92
CA PHE A 103 -8.07 -11.99 -3.20
C PHE A 103 -6.90 -12.86 -3.65
N ARG A 104 -5.95 -13.14 -2.75
CA ARG A 104 -4.80 -14.03 -3.01
C ARG A 104 -5.24 -15.44 -3.40
N ALA A 105 -6.25 -15.99 -2.74
CA ALA A 105 -6.77 -17.32 -3.05
C ALA A 105 -7.54 -17.36 -4.38
N ALA A 106 -8.29 -16.30 -4.70
CA ALA A 106 -9.03 -16.18 -5.96
C ALA A 106 -8.10 -15.93 -7.16
N HIS A 107 -6.98 -15.25 -6.93
CA HIS A 107 -6.02 -14.87 -7.95
C HIS A 107 -4.66 -15.50 -7.64
N GLY A 108 -4.47 -16.72 -8.15
CA GLY A 108 -3.19 -17.42 -8.05
C GLY A 108 -2.06 -16.72 -8.81
N GLN A 109 -0.86 -17.25 -8.67
CA GLN A 109 0.28 -16.82 -9.47
C GLN A 109 0.34 -17.66 -10.74
N ALA A 110 0.33 -17.00 -11.90
CA ALA A 110 0.52 -17.71 -13.16
C ALA A 110 1.95 -18.29 -13.28
N ALA A 111 2.11 -19.23 -14.20
CA ALA A 111 3.43 -19.75 -14.56
C ALA A 111 4.36 -18.62 -15.06
N ILE A 112 5.65 -18.75 -14.76
CA ILE A 112 6.66 -17.80 -15.23
C ILE A 112 6.90 -18.04 -16.71
N THR A 113 6.51 -17.09 -17.54
CA THR A 113 6.65 -17.16 -19.01
C THR A 113 7.77 -16.29 -19.57
N ALA A 114 8.33 -15.39 -18.76
CA ALA A 114 9.42 -14.48 -19.12
C ALA A 114 10.35 -14.23 -17.93
N VAL A 115 11.61 -13.88 -18.21
CA VAL A 115 12.65 -13.68 -17.17
C VAL A 115 12.27 -12.55 -16.21
N ASP A 116 11.71 -11.47 -16.74
CA ASP A 116 11.25 -10.30 -16.00
C ASP A 116 9.95 -10.55 -15.21
N HIS A 117 9.33 -11.73 -15.33
CA HIS A 117 8.22 -12.18 -14.46
C HIS A 117 8.73 -12.91 -13.20
N TYR A 118 10.03 -13.22 -13.12
CA TYR A 118 10.61 -13.84 -11.93
C TYR A 118 10.58 -12.88 -10.74
N ARG A 119 10.28 -13.41 -9.55
CA ARG A 119 10.24 -12.69 -8.28
C ARG A 119 10.91 -13.56 -7.22
N LEU A 120 11.66 -12.94 -6.32
CA LEU A 120 12.12 -13.60 -5.10
C LEU A 120 10.94 -13.86 -4.16
N ASN A 121 10.04 -12.87 -4.03
CA ASN A 121 8.75 -13.06 -3.38
C ASN A 121 7.62 -12.46 -4.24
N PRO A 122 6.75 -13.31 -4.84
CA PRO A 122 5.59 -12.88 -5.61
C PRO A 122 4.36 -12.46 -4.78
N GLU A 123 4.44 -12.42 -3.44
CA GLU A 123 3.40 -11.83 -2.58
C GLU A 123 3.21 -10.34 -2.92
N THR A 124 1.94 -9.91 -2.98
CA THR A 124 1.55 -8.54 -3.35
C THR A 124 1.04 -7.74 -2.16
N PHE A 125 0.66 -8.39 -1.06
CA PHE A 125 0.13 -7.73 0.13
C PHE A 125 1.23 -7.58 1.18
N PHE A 126 1.43 -6.35 1.64
CA PHE A 126 2.41 -6.02 2.68
C PHE A 126 1.75 -5.21 3.78
N PHE A 127 2.20 -5.43 5.02
CA PHE A 127 1.93 -4.51 6.12
C PHE A 127 3.11 -3.57 6.30
N LYS A 128 2.84 -2.28 6.47
CA LYS A 128 3.82 -1.31 6.99
C LYS A 128 3.49 -0.99 8.44
N LEU A 129 4.35 -1.43 9.36
CA LEU A 129 4.21 -1.08 10.77
C LEU A 129 4.96 0.22 11.03
N CYS A 130 4.21 1.30 11.24
CA CYS A 130 4.75 2.65 11.36
C CYS A 130 5.02 3.02 12.82
N ARG A 131 6.13 3.73 13.04
CA ARG A 131 6.46 4.33 14.33
C ARG A 131 5.74 5.69 14.46
N ILE A 132 5.23 6.00 15.65
CA ILE A 132 4.58 7.29 15.94
C ILE A 132 5.48 8.26 16.72
N ASP A 133 6.64 7.80 17.19
CA ASP A 133 7.54 8.57 18.06
C ASP A 133 8.30 9.69 17.31
N TYR A 134 8.28 9.67 15.98
CA TYR A 134 8.94 10.68 15.15
C TYR A 134 8.29 10.77 13.77
N PHE A 135 7.67 11.91 13.46
CA PHE A 135 7.27 12.28 12.10
C PHE A 135 7.71 13.71 11.84
N GLU A 136 8.88 13.84 11.24
CA GLU A 136 9.27 15.04 10.53
C GLU A 136 9.08 14.72 9.06
N PRO A 137 8.05 15.30 8.39
CA PRO A 137 7.89 15.10 6.97
C PRO A 137 9.05 15.78 6.25
N ASP A 138 9.99 14.98 5.74
CA ASP A 138 10.82 15.39 4.62
C ASP A 138 10.32 14.65 3.38
N PHE A 139 10.36 15.30 2.22
CA PHE A 139 9.93 14.68 0.96
C PHE A 139 10.97 13.69 0.41
N GLU A 140 12.03 13.39 1.17
CA GLU A 140 13.15 12.54 0.75
C GLU A 140 13.08 11.14 1.34
N SER A 141 12.27 10.92 2.39
CA SER A 141 12.21 9.68 3.15
C SER A 141 10.77 9.25 3.40
N LEU A 142 10.54 7.93 3.44
CA LEU A 142 9.24 7.40 3.82
C LEU A 142 9.03 7.45 5.34
N ALA A 143 7.77 7.44 5.77
CA ALA A 143 7.40 7.29 7.17
C ALA A 143 8.18 6.13 7.84
N LYS A 144 8.74 6.38 9.03
CA LYS A 144 9.60 5.42 9.72
C LYS A 144 8.80 4.19 10.14
N GLY A 145 9.37 3.02 9.91
CA GLY A 145 8.71 1.74 10.17
C GLY A 145 9.44 0.58 9.51
N PHE A 146 8.74 -0.53 9.39
CA PHE A 146 9.22 -1.69 8.64
C PHE A 146 8.05 -2.40 7.95
N TYR A 147 8.39 -3.23 6.96
CA TYR A 147 7.46 -3.99 6.16
C TYR A 147 7.57 -5.49 6.43
N ILE A 148 6.43 -6.17 6.35
CA ILE A 148 6.34 -7.63 6.26
C ILE A 148 5.34 -8.01 5.16
N PRO A 149 5.62 -9.05 4.35
CA PRO A 149 4.65 -9.59 3.41
C PRO A 149 3.58 -10.43 4.14
N LEU A 150 2.39 -10.55 3.54
CA LEU A 150 1.23 -11.24 4.11
C LEU A 150 1.52 -12.74 4.36
N ASP A 151 2.25 -13.40 3.46
CA ASP A 151 2.68 -14.79 3.64
C ASP A 151 3.54 -14.98 4.90
N TYR A 152 4.47 -14.08 5.18
CA TYR A 152 5.27 -14.11 6.40
C TYR A 152 4.46 -13.72 7.63
N HIS A 153 3.53 -12.78 7.50
CA HIS A 153 2.55 -12.50 8.54
C HIS A 153 1.78 -13.76 8.94
N ASP A 154 1.29 -14.54 7.97
CA ASP A 154 0.56 -15.79 8.23
C ASP A 154 1.44 -16.78 9.03
N VAL A 155 2.71 -16.96 8.63
CA VAL A 155 3.67 -17.80 9.37
C VAL A 155 3.89 -17.31 10.80
N LEU A 156 3.99 -16.00 11.03
CA LEU A 156 4.16 -15.43 12.38
C LEU A 156 2.97 -15.74 13.29
N LEU A 157 1.76 -15.76 12.74
CA LEU A 157 0.56 -16.11 13.51
C LEU A 157 0.48 -17.62 13.77
N GLU A 158 0.68 -18.44 12.74
CA GLU A 158 0.55 -19.90 12.82
C GLU A 158 1.57 -20.54 13.76
N THR A 159 2.79 -20.01 13.80
CA THR A 159 3.86 -20.48 14.69
C THR A 159 3.75 -19.93 16.11
N GLY A 160 2.84 -18.98 16.36
CA GLY A 160 2.73 -18.28 17.64
C GLY A 160 3.84 -17.26 17.91
N ALA A 161 4.73 -16.98 16.95
CA ALA A 161 5.80 -15.99 17.11
C ALA A 161 5.27 -14.57 17.38
N ALA A 162 4.06 -14.26 16.91
CA ALA A 162 3.38 -13.00 17.17
C ALA A 162 2.66 -12.92 18.54
N ILE A 163 2.72 -13.96 19.37
CA ILE A 163 2.03 -13.98 20.67
C ILE A 163 2.81 -13.14 21.69
N GLY A 164 2.15 -12.14 22.26
CA GLY A 164 2.70 -11.29 23.31
C GLY A 164 2.69 -11.95 24.69
N PRO A 165 3.32 -11.33 25.71
CA PRO A 165 3.47 -11.91 27.05
C PRO A 165 2.15 -12.20 27.77
N ARG A 166 1.06 -11.56 27.31
CA ARG A 166 -0.31 -11.72 27.85
C ARG A 166 -1.19 -12.61 26.96
N GLY A 167 -0.61 -13.39 26.05
CA GLY A 167 -1.34 -14.36 25.20
C GLY A 167 -2.05 -13.77 23.98
N GLY A 168 -2.21 -12.45 23.88
CA GLY A 168 -2.78 -11.80 22.68
C GLY A 168 -1.74 -11.57 21.57
N ILE A 169 -2.20 -11.50 20.33
CA ILE A 169 -1.34 -11.14 19.18
C ILE A 169 -0.78 -9.73 19.38
N THR A 170 0.50 -9.56 19.07
CA THR A 170 1.20 -8.28 19.13
C THR A 170 2.19 -8.23 17.97
N LEU A 171 2.08 -7.22 17.12
CA LEU A 171 2.96 -7.03 15.96
C LEU A 171 3.88 -5.84 16.23
N GLY A 172 5.18 -6.08 16.31
CA GLY A 172 6.18 -5.03 16.58
C GLY A 172 7.58 -5.61 16.65
N TYR A 173 8.57 -4.76 16.96
CA TYR A 173 10.00 -5.16 16.93
C TYR A 173 10.33 -6.34 17.86
N ARG A 174 9.64 -6.49 18.98
CA ARG A 174 9.86 -7.63 19.89
C ARG A 174 9.39 -8.96 19.29
N THR A 175 8.27 -8.97 18.57
CA THR A 175 7.67 -10.20 18.03
C THR A 175 8.10 -10.50 16.60
N ILE A 176 8.63 -9.49 15.89
CA ILE A 176 9.02 -9.58 14.47
C ILE A 176 10.50 -9.26 14.35
N ALA A 177 11.35 -10.28 14.51
CA ALA A 177 12.80 -10.12 14.47
C ALA A 177 13.37 -9.92 13.05
N ARG A 178 12.69 -10.43 12.02
CA ARG A 178 13.08 -10.27 10.61
C ARG A 178 12.03 -9.43 9.91
N HIS A 179 12.43 -8.31 9.34
CA HIS A 179 11.56 -7.38 8.63
C HIS A 179 12.34 -6.62 7.57
N LEU A 180 11.64 -6.05 6.58
CA LEU A 180 12.26 -5.15 5.60
C LEU A 180 12.20 -3.73 6.15
N ASP A 181 13.33 -3.05 6.27
CA ASP A 181 13.29 -1.60 6.47
C ASP A 181 12.85 -0.86 5.18
N ASN A 182 12.65 0.45 5.28
CA ASN A 182 12.23 1.27 4.15
C ASN A 182 13.19 1.14 2.95
N GLU A 183 14.51 1.13 3.20
CA GLU A 183 15.52 1.10 2.13
C GLU A 183 15.51 -0.23 1.39
N LEU A 184 15.51 -1.35 2.12
CA LEU A 184 15.47 -2.69 1.55
C LEU A 184 14.16 -2.93 0.80
N PHE A 185 13.01 -2.56 1.37
CA PHE A 185 11.72 -2.67 0.71
C PHE A 185 11.71 -1.90 -0.62
N ILE A 186 12.10 -0.62 -0.59
CA ILE A 186 12.16 0.21 -1.80
C ILE A 186 13.10 -0.39 -2.84
N ARG A 187 14.31 -0.83 -2.46
CA ARG A 187 15.26 -1.44 -3.40
C ARG A 187 14.71 -2.70 -4.06
N LEU A 188 14.10 -3.60 -3.28
CA LEU A 188 13.50 -4.82 -3.81
C LEU A 188 12.35 -4.51 -4.78
N PHE A 189 11.50 -3.54 -4.42
CA PHE A 189 10.39 -3.11 -5.27
C PHE A 189 10.86 -2.44 -6.56
N GLN A 190 11.75 -1.44 -6.47
CA GLN A 190 12.28 -0.69 -7.63
C GLN A 190 13.06 -1.57 -8.61
N GLN A 191 13.57 -2.72 -8.17
CA GLN A 191 14.25 -3.68 -9.03
C GLN A 191 13.35 -4.83 -9.50
N GLY A 192 12.06 -4.80 -9.14
CA GLY A 192 11.10 -5.82 -9.56
C GLY A 192 11.31 -7.19 -8.91
N TRP A 193 12.02 -7.29 -7.79
CA TRP A 193 12.25 -8.56 -7.10
C TRP A 193 11.06 -9.03 -6.26
N ILE A 194 10.16 -8.10 -5.90
CA ILE A 194 8.94 -8.38 -5.14
C ILE A 194 7.70 -7.85 -5.86
N GLY A 195 6.55 -8.37 -5.47
CA GLY A 195 5.24 -7.94 -5.96
C GLY A 195 4.61 -8.93 -6.94
N SER A 196 3.39 -8.58 -7.35
CA SER A 196 2.52 -9.43 -8.14
C SER A 196 3.13 -9.82 -9.49
N ARG A 197 2.59 -10.91 -10.04
CA ARG A 197 2.83 -11.37 -11.40
C ARG A 197 1.62 -12.14 -11.93
N GLY A 198 1.55 -12.30 -13.24
CA GLY A 198 0.53 -13.13 -13.88
C GLY A 198 -0.89 -12.69 -13.55
N THR A 199 -1.76 -13.66 -13.26
CA THR A 199 -3.19 -13.46 -12.98
C THR A 199 -3.47 -12.51 -11.82
N THR A 200 -2.59 -12.43 -10.80
CA THR A 200 -2.71 -11.43 -9.73
C THR A 200 -2.52 -10.01 -10.27
N THR A 201 -1.51 -9.78 -11.13
CA THR A 201 -1.32 -8.47 -11.78
C THR A 201 -2.54 -8.13 -12.64
N GLU A 202 -3.01 -9.06 -13.46
CA GLU A 202 -4.18 -8.83 -14.34
C GLU A 202 -5.43 -8.43 -13.56
N ALA A 203 -5.70 -9.09 -12.44
CA ALA A 203 -6.82 -8.76 -11.57
C ALA A 203 -6.68 -7.35 -10.96
N LEU A 204 -5.48 -6.97 -10.51
CA LEU A 204 -5.22 -5.64 -9.96
C LEU A 204 -5.29 -4.54 -11.03
N VAL A 205 -4.86 -4.81 -12.27
CA VAL A 205 -5.06 -3.93 -13.42
C VAL A 205 -6.56 -3.72 -13.67
N ALA A 206 -7.34 -4.81 -13.72
CA ALA A 206 -8.78 -4.72 -13.96
C ALA A 206 -9.49 -3.91 -12.87
N LEU A 207 -9.15 -4.13 -11.61
CA LEU A 207 -9.66 -3.37 -10.47
C LEU A 207 -9.32 -1.88 -10.62
N THR A 208 -8.05 -1.55 -10.89
CA THR A 208 -7.57 -0.16 -10.99
C THR A 208 -8.17 0.57 -12.20
N LYS A 209 -8.37 -0.12 -13.33
CA LYS A 209 -9.04 0.45 -14.52
C LYS A 209 -10.50 0.79 -14.24
N SER A 210 -11.24 -0.14 -13.63
CA SER A 210 -12.65 0.09 -13.28
C SER A 210 -12.82 1.35 -12.42
N LEU A 211 -11.87 1.60 -11.52
CA LEU A 211 -11.86 2.77 -10.65
C LEU A 211 -11.54 4.06 -11.39
N LEU A 212 -10.55 4.05 -12.29
CA LEU A 212 -10.25 5.20 -13.12
C LEU A 212 -11.45 5.60 -14.00
N GLU A 213 -12.17 4.62 -14.53
CA GLU A 213 -13.38 4.84 -15.33
C GLU A 213 -14.51 5.43 -14.49
N GLN A 214 -14.75 4.88 -13.30
CA GLN A 214 -15.73 5.42 -12.35
C GLN A 214 -15.37 6.84 -11.89
N GLY A 215 -14.10 7.10 -11.54
CA GLY A 215 -13.63 8.41 -11.13
C GLY A 215 -13.78 9.47 -12.23
N ARG A 216 -13.46 9.11 -13.48
CA ARG A 216 -13.71 9.97 -14.65
C ARG A 216 -15.21 10.25 -14.84
N SER A 217 -16.06 9.24 -14.70
CA SER A 217 -17.52 9.40 -14.81
C SER A 217 -18.08 10.36 -13.75
N VAL A 218 -17.63 10.26 -12.50
CA VAL A 218 -18.02 11.17 -11.42
C VAL A 218 -17.57 12.60 -11.68
N LEU A 219 -16.33 12.80 -12.14
CA LEU A 219 -15.80 14.13 -12.49
C LEU A 219 -16.58 14.78 -13.64
N VAL A 220 -16.94 14.01 -14.67
CA VAL A 220 -17.79 14.48 -15.77
C VAL A 220 -19.16 14.90 -15.25
N ALA A 221 -19.81 14.07 -14.40
CA ALA A 221 -21.12 14.39 -13.83
C ALA A 221 -21.11 15.63 -12.93
N VAL A 222 -20.04 15.84 -12.15
CA VAL A 222 -19.86 17.06 -11.33
C VAL A 222 -19.62 18.29 -12.21
N THR A 223 -18.85 18.15 -13.30
CA THR A 223 -18.61 19.24 -14.26
C THR A 223 -19.89 19.62 -15.00
N GLU A 224 -20.71 18.65 -15.40
CA GLU A 224 -22.02 18.90 -16.02
C GLU A 224 -23.02 19.55 -15.05
N LYS A 225 -23.04 19.15 -13.78
CA LYS A 225 -23.87 19.79 -12.75
C LYS A 225 -23.44 21.22 -12.44
N ASN A 226 -22.13 21.51 -12.53
CA ASN A 226 -21.57 22.84 -12.28
C ASN A 226 -21.45 23.70 -13.54
N ALA A 227 -21.84 23.18 -14.71
CA ALA A 227 -21.87 23.97 -15.93
C ALA A 227 -22.95 25.07 -15.79
N PRO A 228 -22.63 26.34 -16.09
CA PRO A 228 -23.63 27.40 -16.08
C PRO A 228 -24.77 27.04 -17.04
N PRO A 229 -26.03 27.35 -16.68
CA PRO A 229 -27.17 26.99 -17.51
C PRO A 229 -26.95 27.54 -18.93
N LYS A 230 -27.01 26.64 -19.92
CA LYS A 230 -26.93 27.03 -21.33
C LYS A 230 -28.02 28.06 -21.60
N LYS A 231 -27.63 29.30 -21.92
CA LYS A 231 -28.57 30.31 -22.40
C LYS A 231 -29.24 29.75 -23.64
N GLN A 232 -30.55 29.51 -23.56
CA GLN A 232 -31.37 29.26 -24.72
C GLN A 232 -31.37 30.54 -25.56
N SER A 233 -30.70 30.49 -26.71
CA SER A 233 -30.85 31.49 -27.76
C SER A 233 -32.24 31.33 -28.37
N VAL A 234 -33.08 32.34 -28.14
CA VAL A 234 -34.33 32.58 -28.88
C VAL A 234 -34.00 33.12 -30.26
#